data_AF-Q07QI6-F1
#
_entry.id   AF-Q07QI6-F1
#
_cell.length_a   1.000
_cell.length_b   1.000
_cell.length_c   1.000
_cell.angle_alpha   90.00
_cell.angle_beta   90.00
_cell.angle_gamma   90.00
#
_symmetry.space_group_name_H-M   'P 1'
#
loop_
_entity.id
_entity.type
_entity.pdbx_description
1 polymer ?
#
loop_
_entity_poly.entity_id
_entity_poly.type
_entity_poly.pdbx_seq_one_letter_code
_entity_poly.pdbx_strand_id
1 'polypeptide(L)'
;MINSTWEQHPYNNIRESDPHRTIALIIGTAPPPRFSNPMCREERELDFQFFYGSEDNYMWVFLEEALEQRKMLLDEMSSGACCQIAREMLERHRLWMCDVLQQYRRKPGRACSASDNDIIPPPDAVFNDFAKVFSERPHLTGLAFTSQLAASWTLQALESQRLIENLGEYRDRLKA
;
A
#
# COMPACT_ATOMS: atom_id res chain seq x y z
N MET A 1 -7.55 27.12 11.67
CA MET A 1 -6.85 26.51 10.51
C MET A 1 -6.01 25.36 11.04
N ILE A 2 -6.33 24.12 10.69
CA ILE A 2 -5.50 22.97 11.09
C ILE A 2 -4.35 22.90 10.08
N ASN A 3 -3.12 23.14 10.54
CA ASN A 3 -1.94 22.93 9.73
C ASN A 3 -1.84 21.44 9.39
N SER A 4 -1.80 21.11 8.09
CA SER A 4 -1.56 19.75 7.64
C SER A 4 -0.16 19.32 8.07
N THR A 5 -0.08 18.38 9.02
CA THR A 5 1.16 17.73 9.42
C THR A 5 1.56 16.67 8.40
N TRP A 6 2.86 16.37 8.31
CA TRP A 6 3.34 15.20 7.58
C TRP A 6 2.93 13.93 8.31
N GLU A 7 2.40 12.98 7.56
CA GLU A 7 2.01 11.65 8.01
C GLU A 7 3.09 10.65 7.60
N GLN A 8 3.27 9.63 8.44
CA GLN A 8 4.21 8.53 8.19
C GLN A 8 3.42 7.27 7.89
N HIS A 9 3.85 6.53 6.87
CA HIS A 9 3.24 5.25 6.55
C HIS A 9 3.53 4.22 7.66
N PRO A 10 2.50 3.65 8.32
CA PRO A 10 2.67 2.73 9.45
C PRO A 10 3.17 1.33 9.04
N TYR A 11 2.85 0.85 7.83
CA TYR A 11 3.06 -0.56 7.46
C TYR A 11 4.18 -0.88 6.45
N ASN A 12 4.76 0.09 5.73
CA ASN A 12 5.85 -0.16 4.76
C ASN A 12 7.11 -0.80 5.38
N ASN A 13 7.29 -0.68 6.70
CA ASN A 13 8.39 -1.34 7.43
C ASN A 13 8.03 -2.74 7.95
N ILE A 14 6.79 -3.20 7.77
CA ILE A 14 6.41 -4.58 8.10
C ILE A 14 7.17 -5.53 7.17
N ARG A 15 7.78 -6.56 7.76
CA ARG A 15 8.58 -7.55 7.04
C ARG A 15 7.75 -8.80 6.72
N GLU A 16 7.98 -9.31 5.52
CA GLU A 16 7.62 -10.67 5.12
C GLU A 16 8.42 -11.69 5.92
N SER A 17 7.84 -12.86 6.19
CA SER A 17 8.59 -13.96 6.81
C SER A 17 9.61 -14.55 5.82
N ASP A 18 9.27 -14.62 4.53
CA ASP A 18 10.13 -15.15 3.47
C ASP A 18 9.96 -14.37 2.14
N PRO A 19 10.59 -13.18 2.02
CA PRO A 19 10.49 -12.34 0.82
C PRO A 19 11.08 -12.99 -0.44
N HIS A 20 11.97 -13.98 -0.30
CA HIS A 20 12.55 -14.65 -1.47
C HIS A 20 11.49 -15.39 -2.29
N ARG A 21 10.38 -15.80 -1.68
CA ARG A 21 9.33 -16.53 -2.39
C ARG A 21 8.40 -15.61 -3.16
N THR A 22 8.34 -14.31 -2.88
CA THR A 22 7.40 -13.38 -3.49
C THR A 22 7.66 -13.16 -4.98
N ILE A 23 6.62 -13.33 -5.80
CA ILE A 23 6.66 -13.20 -7.26
C ILE A 23 5.88 -11.99 -7.76
N ALA A 24 4.95 -11.45 -6.96
CA ALA A 24 4.21 -10.25 -7.32
C ALA A 24 3.97 -9.32 -6.13
N LEU A 25 4.02 -8.01 -6.39
CA LEU A 25 3.67 -6.96 -5.43
C LEU A 25 2.37 -6.27 -5.84
N ILE A 26 1.48 -6.07 -4.87
CA ILE A 26 0.31 -5.19 -4.97
C ILE A 26 0.70 -3.85 -4.34
N ILE A 27 0.70 -2.79 -5.14
CA ILE A 27 1.21 -1.48 -4.75
C ILE A 27 0.08 -0.45 -4.71
N GLY A 28 -0.13 0.14 -3.54
CA GLY A 28 -1.03 1.27 -3.33
C GLY A 28 -0.33 2.62 -3.19
N THR A 29 -1.11 3.64 -2.86
CA THR A 29 -0.66 5.02 -2.72
C THR A 29 -0.17 5.31 -1.29
N ALA A 30 -1.08 5.24 -0.33
CA ALA A 30 -0.90 5.43 1.10
C ALA A 30 -2.19 4.97 1.84
N PRO A 31 -2.13 4.70 3.16
CA PRO A 31 -3.29 4.24 3.89
C PRO A 31 -4.28 5.37 4.20
N PRO A 32 -5.54 5.00 4.52
CA PRO A 32 -6.52 5.94 5.04
C PRO A 32 -6.02 6.70 6.28
N PRO A 33 -6.48 7.95 6.49
CA PRO A 33 -5.94 8.82 7.53
C PRO A 33 -6.12 8.28 8.94
N ARG A 34 -7.12 7.44 9.18
CA ARG A 34 -7.33 6.82 10.50
C ARG A 34 -6.18 5.90 10.95
N PHE A 35 -5.37 5.38 10.02
CA PHE A 35 -4.20 4.56 10.33
C PHE A 35 -2.90 5.36 10.49
N SER A 36 -2.83 6.56 9.92
CA SER A 36 -1.59 7.37 9.82
C SER A 36 -1.66 8.74 10.50
N ASN A 37 -2.87 9.24 10.77
CA ASN A 37 -3.15 10.54 11.37
C ASN A 37 -3.90 10.38 12.71
N PRO A 38 -3.27 10.70 13.85
CA PRO A 38 -3.91 10.64 15.17
C PRO A 38 -5.21 11.44 15.29
N MET A 39 -5.36 12.53 14.52
CA MET A 39 -6.55 13.39 14.56
C MET A 39 -7.77 12.79 13.85
N CYS A 40 -7.56 11.76 13.04
CA CYS A 40 -8.59 11.09 12.26
C CYS A 40 -8.85 9.67 12.76
N ARG A 41 -8.31 9.31 13.93
CA ARG A 41 -8.55 8.00 14.53
C ARG A 41 -10.03 7.86 14.85
N GLU A 42 -10.60 6.80 14.32
CA GLU A 42 -11.95 6.36 14.58
C GLU A 42 -11.87 4.85 14.78
N GLU A 43 -12.47 4.35 15.86
CA GLU A 43 -12.53 2.91 16.11
C GLU A 43 -13.61 2.33 15.19
N ARG A 44 -13.18 1.44 14.29
CA ARG A 44 -14.05 0.67 13.41
C ARG A 44 -13.91 -0.80 13.77
N GLU A 45 -15.03 -1.49 13.91
CA GLU A 45 -15.07 -2.85 14.44
C GLU A 45 -14.30 -3.84 13.56
N LEU A 46 -14.35 -3.63 12.24
CA LEU A 46 -13.73 -4.52 11.26
C LEU A 46 -12.37 -4.00 10.74
N ASP A 47 -11.86 -2.89 11.27
CA ASP A 47 -10.51 -2.41 10.93
C ASP A 47 -9.43 -3.33 11.54
N PHE A 48 -8.36 -3.58 10.79
CA PHE A 48 -7.17 -4.25 11.29
C PHE A 48 -5.87 -3.59 10.82
N GLN A 49 -4.82 -3.73 11.63
CA GLN A 49 -3.57 -2.97 11.50
C GLN A 49 -2.61 -3.58 10.45
N PHE A 50 -3.04 -3.57 9.19
CA PHE A 50 -2.27 -4.07 8.05
C PHE A 50 -2.65 -3.33 6.74
N PHE A 51 -1.93 -3.62 5.65
CA PHE A 51 -2.28 -3.10 4.33
C PHE A 51 -3.73 -3.43 3.96
N TYR A 52 -4.44 -2.41 3.47
CA TYR A 52 -5.86 -2.51 3.12
C TYR A 52 -6.77 -3.02 4.26
N GLY A 53 -6.36 -2.92 5.52
CA GLY A 53 -7.13 -3.38 6.67
C GLY A 53 -8.30 -2.47 7.08
N SER A 54 -8.76 -1.62 6.17
CA SER A 54 -9.91 -0.74 6.39
C SER A 54 -11.21 -1.51 6.11
N GLU A 55 -12.22 -1.42 6.97
CA GLU A 55 -13.55 -1.99 6.70
C GLU A 55 -14.19 -1.46 5.41
N ASP A 56 -13.87 -0.21 5.03
CA ASP A 56 -14.35 0.42 3.79
C ASP A 56 -13.61 -0.07 2.53
N ASN A 57 -12.60 -0.95 2.67
CA ASN A 57 -11.73 -1.35 1.58
C ASN A 57 -12.05 -2.78 1.11
N TYR A 58 -12.23 -2.95 -0.20
CA TYR A 58 -12.63 -4.22 -0.80
C TYR A 58 -11.45 -5.10 -1.27
N MET A 59 -10.18 -4.71 -1.06
CA MET A 59 -9.01 -5.45 -1.56
C MET A 59 -9.03 -6.92 -1.12
N TRP A 60 -9.26 -7.18 0.16
CA TRP A 60 -9.28 -8.55 0.68
C TRP A 60 -10.44 -9.37 0.11
N VAL A 61 -11.61 -8.75 -0.13
CA VAL A 61 -12.73 -9.38 -0.83
C VAL A 61 -12.35 -9.75 -2.26
N PHE A 62 -11.71 -8.85 -3.00
CA PHE A 62 -11.26 -9.11 -4.37
C PHE A 62 -10.17 -10.18 -4.45
N LEU A 63 -9.24 -10.21 -3.48
CA LEU A 63 -8.21 -11.24 -3.42
C LEU A 63 -8.79 -12.62 -3.08
N GLU A 64 -9.77 -12.68 -2.18
CA GLU A 64 -10.48 -13.93 -1.89
C GLU A 64 -11.16 -14.47 -3.15
N GLU A 65 -11.87 -13.61 -3.89
CA GLU A 65 -12.53 -13.98 -5.14
C GLU A 65 -11.52 -14.43 -6.21
N ALA A 66 -10.46 -13.64 -6.43
CA ALA A 66 -9.45 -13.93 -7.45
C ALA A 66 -8.61 -15.18 -7.16
N LEU A 67 -8.45 -15.54 -5.88
CA LEU A 67 -7.67 -16.71 -5.45
C LEU A 67 -8.55 -17.92 -5.12
N GLU A 68 -9.86 -17.84 -5.41
CA GLU A 68 -10.85 -18.87 -5.12
C GLU A 68 -10.83 -19.35 -3.66
N GLN A 69 -10.56 -18.43 -2.73
CA GLN A 69 -10.56 -18.68 -1.30
C GLN A 69 -11.87 -18.20 -0.66
N ARG A 70 -12.34 -18.91 0.37
CA ARG A 70 -13.52 -18.48 1.13
C ARG A 70 -13.12 -17.87 2.48
N LYS A 71 -13.57 -16.63 2.71
CA LYS A 71 -13.75 -15.96 4.01
C LYS A 71 -12.55 -16.03 4.95
N MET A 72 -11.59 -15.12 4.76
CA MET A 72 -10.57 -14.80 5.76
C MET A 72 -11.03 -13.78 6.80
N LEU A 73 -11.93 -12.88 6.44
CA LEU A 73 -12.39 -11.82 7.34
C LEU A 73 -13.72 -12.24 7.96
N LEU A 74 -13.67 -12.72 9.20
CA LEU A 74 -14.84 -13.02 10.01
C LEU A 74 -15.09 -11.84 10.95
N ASP A 75 -16.35 -11.46 11.11
CA ASP A 75 -16.84 -10.31 11.88
C ASP A 75 -16.48 -10.34 13.40
N GLU A 76 -15.77 -11.36 13.87
CA GLU A 76 -15.47 -11.62 15.30
C GLU A 76 -13.97 -11.80 15.59
N MET A 77 -13.09 -11.50 14.63
CA MET A 77 -11.64 -11.72 14.80
C MET A 77 -10.90 -10.47 15.30
N SER A 78 -9.98 -10.67 16.24
CA SER A 78 -9.06 -9.60 16.66
C SER A 78 -8.20 -9.12 15.49
N SER A 79 -7.84 -7.83 15.47
CA SER A 79 -6.93 -7.29 14.45
C SER A 79 -5.64 -8.10 14.31
N GLY A 80 -5.06 -8.61 15.40
CA GLY A 80 -3.84 -9.41 15.32
C GLY A 80 -4.02 -10.73 14.55
N ALA A 81 -5.18 -11.38 14.74
CA ALA A 81 -5.52 -12.60 14.03
C ALA A 81 -5.79 -12.32 12.54
N CYS A 82 -6.50 -11.23 12.21
CA CYS A 82 -6.67 -10.78 10.83
C CYS A 82 -5.32 -10.52 10.14
N CYS A 83 -4.39 -9.83 10.83
CA CYS A 83 -3.04 -9.60 10.31
C CYS A 83 -2.24 -10.90 10.11
N GLN A 84 -2.46 -11.94 10.92
CA GLN A 84 -1.79 -13.22 10.74
C GLN A 84 -2.33 -13.94 9.49
N ILE A 85 -3.65 -14.06 9.35
CA ILE A 85 -4.27 -14.71 8.20
C ILE A 85 -3.92 -13.97 6.91
N ALA A 86 -3.92 -12.63 6.93
CA ALA A 86 -3.44 -11.79 5.84
C ALA A 86 -2.03 -12.17 5.36
N ARG A 87 -1.08 -12.33 6.29
CA ARG A 87 0.28 -12.76 5.95
C ARG A 87 0.31 -14.17 5.38
N GLU A 88 -0.38 -15.12 6.01
CA GLU A 88 -0.40 -16.51 5.57
C GLU A 88 -0.99 -16.67 4.15
N MET A 89 -2.03 -15.91 3.82
CA MET A 89 -2.62 -15.88 2.48
C MET A 89 -1.63 -15.35 1.43
N LEU A 90 -1.01 -14.21 1.72
CA LEU A 90 -0.03 -13.58 0.84
C LEU A 90 1.16 -14.51 0.60
N GLU A 91 1.73 -15.09 1.66
CA GLU A 91 2.86 -16.02 1.57
C GLU A 91 2.51 -17.31 0.81
N ARG A 92 1.31 -17.86 1.03
CA ARG A 92 0.82 -19.06 0.32
C ARG A 92 0.76 -18.82 -1.19
N HIS A 93 0.34 -17.63 -1.60
CA HIS A 93 0.18 -17.23 -3.00
C HIS A 93 1.38 -16.49 -3.57
N ARG A 94 2.47 -16.36 -2.80
CA ARG A 94 3.71 -15.68 -3.24
C ARG A 94 3.46 -14.22 -3.63
N LEU A 95 2.51 -13.58 -2.95
CA LEU A 95 2.15 -12.18 -3.11
C LEU A 95 2.68 -11.37 -1.93
N TRP A 96 2.86 -10.07 -2.12
CA TRP A 96 2.98 -9.14 -1.01
C TRP A 96 2.40 -7.77 -1.35
N MET A 97 2.31 -6.89 -0.35
CA MET A 97 1.73 -5.56 -0.45
C MET A 97 2.70 -4.49 0.04
N CYS A 98 2.69 -3.34 -0.60
CA CYS A 98 3.26 -2.11 -0.07
C CYS A 98 2.53 -0.89 -0.62
N ASP A 99 2.79 0.28 -0.05
CA ASP A 99 2.39 1.55 -0.66
C ASP A 99 3.62 2.33 -1.10
N VAL A 100 3.43 3.15 -2.13
CA VAL A 100 4.51 3.93 -2.74
C VAL A 100 5.00 5.06 -1.84
N LEU A 101 4.11 5.73 -1.09
CA LEU A 101 4.50 6.87 -0.26
C LEU A 101 4.89 6.42 1.16
N GLN A 102 6.10 6.74 1.56
CA GLN A 102 6.53 6.55 2.95
C GLN A 102 6.13 7.76 3.82
N GLN A 103 6.20 8.96 3.27
CA GLN A 103 5.73 10.19 3.90
C GLN A 103 4.83 10.97 2.95
N TYR A 104 3.76 11.56 3.48
CA TYR A 104 2.79 12.32 2.69
C TYR A 104 2.01 13.27 3.59
N ARG A 105 1.19 14.14 2.99
CA ARG A 105 0.22 14.95 3.70
C ARG A 105 -1.06 15.04 2.89
N ARG A 106 -2.14 15.56 3.49
CA ARG A 106 -3.41 15.77 2.79
C ARG A 106 -3.65 17.24 2.46
N LYS A 107 -4.51 17.50 1.47
CA LYS A 107 -4.93 18.86 1.10
C LYS A 107 -5.51 19.60 2.32
N PRO A 108 -5.32 20.93 2.41
CA PRO A 108 -5.96 21.74 3.45
C PRO A 108 -7.47 21.49 3.51
N GLY A 109 -8.01 21.27 4.71
CA GLY A 109 -9.43 20.94 4.90
C GLY A 109 -9.82 19.49 4.56
N ARG A 110 -8.87 18.65 4.14
CA ARG A 110 -9.08 17.24 3.77
C ARG A 110 -8.29 16.26 4.63
N ALA A 111 -7.91 16.66 5.86
CA ALA A 111 -7.04 15.87 6.74
C ALA A 111 -7.53 14.44 7.01
N CYS A 112 -8.84 14.22 7.02
CA CYS A 112 -9.45 12.89 7.22
C CYS A 112 -10.05 12.28 5.93
N SER A 113 -9.69 12.79 4.76
CA SER A 113 -10.10 12.19 3.48
C SER A 113 -9.27 10.96 3.15
N ALA A 114 -9.91 9.84 2.80
CA ALA A 114 -9.24 8.64 2.29
C ALA A 114 -8.96 8.69 0.78
N SER A 115 -9.36 9.77 0.09
CA SER A 115 -9.20 9.90 -1.36
C SER A 115 -7.74 10.14 -1.77
N ASP A 116 -7.24 9.36 -2.73
CA ASP A 116 -5.92 9.57 -3.35
C ASP A 116 -5.76 10.99 -3.90
N ASN A 117 -6.83 11.58 -4.42
CA ASN A 117 -6.82 12.93 -4.97
C ASN A 117 -6.54 14.00 -3.91
N ASP A 118 -6.70 13.69 -2.64
CA ASP A 118 -6.40 14.60 -1.54
C ASP A 118 -4.99 14.43 -0.97
N ILE A 119 -4.21 13.47 -1.47
CA ILE A 119 -2.83 13.23 -1.06
C ILE A 119 -1.89 14.20 -1.78
N ILE A 120 -0.96 14.76 -1.03
CA ILE A 120 0.14 15.59 -1.52
C ILE A 120 1.45 14.88 -1.12
N PRO A 121 2.21 14.34 -2.09
CA PRO A 121 3.56 13.83 -1.81
C PRO A 121 4.52 14.98 -1.46
N PRO A 122 5.60 14.73 -0.70
CA PRO A 122 6.61 15.74 -0.43
C PRO A 122 7.36 16.17 -1.70
N PRO A 123 7.91 17.40 -1.75
CA PRO A 123 8.70 17.88 -2.89
C PRO A 123 9.88 16.97 -3.24
N ASP A 124 10.54 16.42 -2.21
CA ASP A 124 11.64 15.46 -2.35
C ASP A 124 11.16 14.00 -2.42
N ALA A 125 9.84 13.79 -2.47
CA ALA A 125 9.16 12.52 -2.67
C ALA A 125 9.80 11.35 -1.88
N VAL A 126 9.61 11.36 -0.55
CA VAL A 126 10.00 10.26 0.34
C VAL A 126 9.11 9.06 0.04
N PHE A 127 9.53 8.31 -0.97
CA PHE A 127 8.93 7.06 -1.39
C PHE A 127 9.38 5.92 -0.49
N ASN A 128 8.68 4.79 -0.61
CA ASN A 128 9.18 3.51 -0.13
C ASN A 128 10.52 3.16 -0.80
N ASP A 129 11.39 2.46 -0.09
CA ASP A 129 12.71 2.05 -0.57
C ASP A 129 12.56 0.83 -1.50
N PHE A 130 12.25 1.09 -2.76
CA PHE A 130 12.05 0.05 -3.78
C PHE A 130 13.36 -0.67 -4.11
N ALA A 131 14.51 -0.02 -3.97
CA ALA A 131 15.80 -0.66 -4.15
C ALA A 131 15.96 -1.81 -3.14
N LYS A 132 15.65 -1.55 -1.86
CA LYS A 132 15.61 -2.58 -0.84
C LYS A 132 14.53 -3.62 -1.12
N VAL A 133 13.30 -3.19 -1.40
CA VAL A 133 12.15 -4.10 -1.66
C VAL A 133 12.50 -5.11 -2.76
N PHE A 134 13.07 -4.65 -3.87
CA PHE A 134 13.44 -5.53 -4.99
C PHE A 134 14.66 -6.39 -4.68
N SER A 135 15.66 -5.87 -3.97
CA SER A 135 16.85 -6.65 -3.58
C SER A 135 16.52 -7.86 -2.70
N GLU A 136 15.50 -7.73 -1.84
CA GLU A 136 15.03 -8.80 -0.95
C GLU A 136 14.16 -9.85 -1.69
N ARG A 137 13.70 -9.54 -2.92
CA ARG A 137 12.73 -10.35 -3.68
C ARG A 137 13.27 -10.69 -5.08
N PRO A 138 14.32 -11.53 -5.18
CA PRO A 138 14.99 -11.83 -6.45
C PRO A 138 14.12 -12.58 -7.48
N HIS A 139 12.95 -13.08 -7.07
CA HIS A 139 11.99 -13.79 -7.93
C HIS A 139 10.76 -12.95 -8.29
N LEU A 140 10.78 -11.65 -7.99
CA LEU A 140 9.70 -10.73 -8.34
C LEU A 140 9.59 -10.59 -9.87
N THR A 141 8.42 -10.90 -10.41
CA THR A 141 8.12 -10.84 -11.85
C THR A 141 6.93 -9.95 -12.19
N GLY A 142 6.09 -9.62 -11.20
CA GLY A 142 4.87 -8.84 -11.40
C GLY A 142 4.73 -7.66 -10.43
N LEU A 143 4.25 -6.54 -10.95
CA LEU A 143 3.75 -5.41 -10.15
C LEU A 143 2.28 -5.18 -10.54
N ALA A 144 1.40 -5.11 -9.55
CA ALA A 144 -0.01 -4.76 -9.70
C ALA A 144 -0.27 -3.44 -8.97
N PHE A 145 -0.89 -2.47 -9.63
CA PHE A 145 -1.17 -1.16 -9.05
C PHE A 145 -2.65 -1.01 -8.77
N THR A 146 -3.01 -0.52 -7.59
CA THR A 146 -4.43 -0.35 -7.21
C THR A 146 -5.08 0.88 -7.81
N SER A 147 -4.28 1.83 -8.31
CA SER A 147 -4.74 3.00 -9.03
C SER A 147 -3.69 3.50 -10.02
N GLN A 148 -4.11 4.37 -10.96
CA GLN A 148 -3.19 5.07 -11.85
C GLN A 148 -2.21 5.96 -11.09
N LEU A 149 -2.61 6.52 -9.94
CA LEU A 149 -1.74 7.33 -9.09
C LEU A 149 -0.67 6.46 -8.41
N ALA A 150 -1.03 5.29 -7.89
CA ALA A 150 -0.08 4.33 -7.36
C ALA A 150 0.98 3.98 -8.43
N ALA A 151 0.55 3.64 -9.65
CA ALA A 151 1.45 3.34 -10.76
C ALA A 151 2.36 4.53 -11.12
N SER A 152 1.79 5.72 -11.29
CA SER A 152 2.54 6.91 -11.68
C SER A 152 3.59 7.29 -10.63
N TRP A 153 3.23 7.25 -9.35
CA TRP A 153 4.18 7.56 -8.28
C TRP A 153 5.21 6.45 -8.10
N THR A 154 4.85 5.18 -8.29
CA THR A 154 5.84 4.10 -8.21
C THR A 154 6.88 4.27 -9.29
N LEU A 155 6.48 4.51 -10.54
CA LEU A 155 7.44 4.77 -11.60
C LEU A 155 8.34 5.96 -11.27
N GLN A 156 7.79 7.06 -10.75
CA GLN A 156 8.58 8.22 -10.29
C GLN A 156 9.58 7.83 -9.19
N ALA A 157 9.20 6.95 -8.27
CA ALA A 157 10.07 6.43 -7.22
C ALA A 157 11.20 5.56 -7.80
N LEU A 158 10.87 4.70 -8.78
CA LEU A 158 11.87 3.86 -9.43
C LEU A 158 12.91 4.71 -10.19
N GLU A 159 12.48 5.77 -10.86
CA GLU A 159 13.39 6.70 -11.55
C GLU A 159 14.27 7.45 -10.54
N SER A 160 13.69 8.00 -9.47
CA SER A 160 14.46 8.74 -8.46
C SER A 160 15.47 7.86 -7.72
N GLN A 161 15.17 6.55 -7.60
CA GLN A 161 16.05 5.54 -7.02
C GLN A 161 16.99 4.88 -8.05
N ARG A 162 16.98 5.35 -9.32
CA ARG A 162 17.81 4.85 -10.43
C ARG A 162 17.63 3.35 -10.72
N LEU A 163 16.42 2.84 -10.50
CA LEU A 163 16.04 1.46 -10.80
C LEU A 163 15.51 1.32 -12.24
N ILE A 164 15.13 2.43 -12.86
CA ILE A 164 14.76 2.53 -14.28
C ILE A 164 15.39 3.81 -14.86
N GLU A 165 15.67 3.81 -16.17
CA GLU A 165 16.37 4.91 -16.84
C GLU A 165 15.46 5.88 -17.60
N ASN A 166 14.24 5.46 -17.98
CA ASN A 166 13.34 6.29 -18.80
C ASN A 166 11.86 6.09 -18.46
N LEU A 167 11.26 7.04 -17.72
CA LEU A 167 9.82 7.05 -17.42
C LEU A 167 8.91 7.09 -18.65
N GLY A 168 9.36 7.70 -19.75
CA GLY A 168 8.56 7.91 -20.95
C GLY A 168 8.04 6.61 -21.54
N GLU A 169 8.87 5.57 -21.54
CA GLU A 169 8.54 4.24 -22.05
C GLU A 169 7.37 3.58 -21.31
N TYR A 170 7.25 3.84 -20.01
CA TYR A 170 6.21 3.23 -19.16
C TYR A 170 4.94 4.07 -19.09
N ARG A 171 5.04 5.40 -19.24
CA ARG A 171 3.89 6.31 -19.16
C ARG A 171 2.85 6.08 -20.25
N ASP A 172 3.27 5.71 -21.46
CA ASP A 172 2.35 5.44 -22.56
C ASP A 172 1.53 4.16 -22.32
N ARG A 173 2.05 3.23 -21.52
CA ARG A 173 1.36 1.99 -21.12
C ARG A 173 0.36 2.20 -19.99
N LEU A 174 0.42 3.32 -19.25
CA LEU A 174 -0.52 3.66 -18.17
C LEU A 174 -1.79 4.38 -18.66
N LYS A 175 -1.84 4.78 -19.94
CA LYS A 175 -2.99 5.49 -20.54
C LYS A 175 -3.98 4.56 -21.28
N ALA A 176 -3.71 3.25 -21.30
CA ALA A 176 -4.58 2.23 -21.87
C ALA A 176 -5.57 1.72 -20.82
#